data_AF-A0A352ISU8-F1
#
_entry.id   AF-A0A352ISU8-F1
#
_cell.length_a   1.000
_cell.length_b   1.000
_cell.length_c   1.000
_cell.angle_alpha   90.00
_cell.angle_beta   90.00
_cell.angle_gamma   90.00
#
_symmetry.space_group_name_H-M   'P 1'
#
loop_
_entity.id
_entity.type
_entity.pdbx_description
1 polymer ?
#
loop_
_entity_poly.entity_id
_entity_poly.type
_entity_poly.pdbx_seq_one_letter_code
_entity_poly.pdbx_strand_id
1 'polypeptide(L)'
;MKRLTRRDFLKASAMGMGAVVISTGLAGCVLDSSDKRTISFTHGVASGDPLADGVMLWTRAAPATGSAPVGVAWEVSTDEGFENLVHSGTAEATEAHDFTVKVDVRGLAPGQSYYYRFQ
;
A
#
# COMPACT_ATOMS: atom_id res chain seq x y z
N MET A 1 -14.85 -16.36 -57.80
CA MET A 1 -14.16 -15.59 -56.72
C MET A 1 -14.54 -16.19 -55.37
N LYS A 2 -13.62 -16.86 -54.68
CA LYS A 2 -13.90 -17.44 -53.35
C LYS A 2 -13.97 -16.31 -52.32
N ARG A 3 -15.09 -16.17 -51.61
CA ARG A 3 -15.28 -15.16 -50.55
C ARG A 3 -14.51 -15.62 -49.32
N LEU A 4 -13.55 -14.80 -48.87
CA LEU A 4 -12.85 -15.01 -47.61
C LEU A 4 -13.85 -14.86 -46.46
N THR A 5 -13.95 -15.87 -45.60
CA THR A 5 -14.83 -15.80 -44.42
C THR A 5 -14.04 -15.31 -43.20
N ARG A 6 -14.74 -14.74 -42.21
CA ARG A 6 -14.14 -14.31 -40.93
C ARG A 6 -13.32 -15.41 -40.24
N ARG A 7 -13.69 -16.67 -40.47
CA ARG A 7 -13.03 -17.85 -39.92
C ARG A 7 -11.72 -18.21 -40.64
N ASP A 8 -11.57 -17.83 -41.91
CA ASP A 8 -10.34 -18.00 -42.67
C ASP A 8 -9.31 -16.92 -42.30
N PHE A 9 -9.78 -15.71 -41.97
CA PHE A 9 -8.94 -14.63 -41.46
C PHE A 9 -8.29 -14.98 -40.11
N LEU A 10 -9.07 -15.57 -39.18
CA LEU A 10 -8.54 -16.03 -37.88
C LEU A 10 -7.53 -17.18 -37.99
N LYS A 11 -7.65 -18.02 -39.02
CA LYS A 11 -6.65 -19.07 -39.30
C LYS A 11 -5.35 -18.48 -39.88
N ALA A 12 -5.44 -17.39 -40.64
CA ALA A 12 -4.27 -16.72 -41.20
C ALA A 12 -3.43 -15.96 -40.15
N SER A 13 -4.04 -15.49 -39.04
CA SER A 13 -3.32 -14.80 -37.97
C SER A 13 -2.44 -15.71 -37.10
N ALA A 14 -2.59 -17.04 -37.17
CA ALA A 14 -1.81 -17.99 -36.37
C ALA A 14 -0.46 -18.41 -37.00
N MET A 15 -0.15 -17.94 -38.22
CA MET A 15 1.06 -18.32 -38.98
C MET A 15 1.96 -17.11 -39.33
N GLY A 16 1.93 -16.05 -38.52
CA GLY A 16 2.84 -14.91 -38.65
C GLY A 16 3.91 -14.92 -37.55
N MET A 17 5.06 -15.52 -37.82
CA MET A 17 6.28 -15.31 -37.03
C MET A 17 6.77 -13.86 -37.17
N GLY A 18 7.35 -13.33 -36.10
CA GLY A 18 8.52 -12.45 -36.24
C GLY A 18 8.31 -10.97 -35.98
N ALA A 19 8.24 -10.60 -34.70
CA ALA A 19 9.05 -9.49 -34.20
C ALA A 19 9.44 -9.82 -32.77
N VAL A 20 10.72 -10.09 -32.56
CA VAL A 20 11.35 -10.04 -31.24
C VAL A 20 11.18 -8.60 -30.77
N VAL A 21 10.15 -8.35 -29.96
CA VAL A 21 10.08 -7.13 -29.17
C VAL A 21 10.96 -7.40 -27.97
N ILE A 22 12.25 -7.06 -28.09
CA ILE A 22 13.04 -6.73 -26.91
C ILE A 22 12.41 -5.44 -26.41
N SER A 23 11.32 -5.57 -25.65
CA SER A 23 10.92 -4.50 -24.77
C SER A 23 12.03 -4.47 -23.74
N THR A 24 13.02 -3.60 -23.96
CA THR A 24 13.78 -2.97 -22.90
C THR A 24 12.74 -2.22 -22.08
N GLY A 25 11.99 -2.97 -21.27
CA GLY A 25 11.11 -2.44 -20.26
C GLY A 25 11.96 -1.44 -19.50
N LEU A 26 11.54 -0.18 -19.59
CA LEU A 26 12.16 0.97 -18.98
C LEU A 26 12.69 0.53 -17.61
N ALA A 27 14.00 0.37 -17.48
CA ALA A 27 14.63 0.28 -16.19
C ALA A 27 14.50 1.68 -15.60
N GLY A 28 13.30 1.99 -15.09
CA GLY A 28 13.11 3.10 -14.20
C GLY A 28 14.17 2.91 -13.12
N CYS A 29 15.00 3.91 -12.93
CA CYS A 29 15.84 3.97 -11.75
C CYS A 29 14.86 3.90 -10.58
N VAL A 30 14.71 2.70 -9.99
CA VAL A 30 14.34 2.60 -8.60
C VAL A 30 15.56 3.20 -7.92
N LEU A 31 15.53 4.52 -7.77
CA LEU A 31 16.34 5.20 -6.78
C LEU A 31 15.82 4.63 -5.47
N ASP A 32 16.35 3.48 -5.09
CA ASP A 32 16.39 3.05 -3.71
C ASP A 32 17.25 4.08 -3.00
N SER A 33 16.62 5.24 -2.77
CA SER A 33 17.07 6.19 -1.79
C SER A 33 16.76 5.53 -0.47
N SER A 34 17.57 4.54 -0.12
CA SER A 34 17.85 4.12 1.25
C SER A 34 18.57 5.27 1.99
N ASP A 35 18.07 6.49 1.81
CA ASP A 35 18.20 7.55 2.78
C ASP A 35 17.41 7.02 3.97
N LYS A 36 18.11 6.31 4.87
CA LYS A 36 17.58 5.90 6.16
C LYS A 36 17.24 7.19 6.92
N ARG A 37 16.10 7.78 6.57
CA ARG A 37 15.57 8.93 7.28
C ARG A 37 15.19 8.42 8.64
N THR A 38 15.80 9.04 9.63
CA THR A 38 15.37 8.88 11.00
C THR A 38 13.95 9.44 11.09
N ILE A 39 12.97 8.54 11.13
CA ILE A 39 11.56 8.86 11.38
C ILE A 39 11.37 8.87 12.90
N SER A 40 10.63 9.85 13.41
CA SER A 40 10.38 9.97 14.84
C SER A 40 8.88 9.98 15.14
N PHE A 41 8.47 9.09 16.06
CA PHE A 41 7.10 9.04 16.60
C PHE A 41 7.02 9.83 17.91
N THR A 42 7.12 11.16 17.80
CA THR A 42 7.19 12.06 18.97
C THR A 42 5.88 12.22 19.72
N HIS A 43 4.74 11.88 19.09
CA HIS A 43 3.39 12.10 19.63
C HIS A 43 2.68 10.80 20.00
N GLY A 44 3.41 9.68 20.04
CA GLY A 44 2.84 8.38 20.29
C GLY A 44 1.81 7.96 19.24
N VAL A 45 0.80 7.22 19.68
CA VAL A 45 -0.25 6.65 18.86
C VAL A 45 -1.61 6.85 19.54
N ALA A 46 -2.68 6.89 18.77
CA ALA A 46 -4.04 6.99 19.28
C ALA A 46 -5.02 6.20 18.43
N SER A 47 -6.15 5.83 19.03
CA SER A 47 -7.32 5.30 18.36
C SER A 47 -8.57 6.08 18.78
N GLY A 48 -9.58 6.15 17.90
CA GLY A 48 -10.79 6.95 18.14
C GLY A 48 -11.91 6.64 17.15
N ASP A 49 -13.03 7.35 17.31
CA ASP A 49 -14.26 7.20 16.51
C ASP A 49 -14.69 5.73 16.30
N PRO A 50 -14.81 4.91 17.37
CA PRO A 50 -15.15 3.51 17.23
C PRO A 50 -16.56 3.32 16.69
N LEU A 51 -16.69 2.36 15.80
CA LEU A 51 -17.94 1.83 15.27
C LEU A 51 -18.08 0.37 15.70
N ALA A 52 -19.22 -0.24 15.43
CA ALA A 52 -19.43 -1.65 15.74
C ALA A 52 -18.40 -2.55 15.03
N ASP A 53 -17.93 -2.14 13.85
CA ASP A 53 -17.04 -2.91 12.98
C ASP A 53 -15.75 -2.17 12.61
N GLY A 54 -15.39 -1.09 13.30
CA GLY A 54 -14.26 -0.28 12.88
C GLY A 54 -13.78 0.75 13.88
N VAL A 55 -12.62 1.33 13.61
CA VAL A 55 -11.98 2.35 14.44
C VAL A 55 -11.00 3.16 13.61
N MET A 56 -10.85 4.45 13.92
CA MET A 56 -9.79 5.28 13.37
C MET A 56 -8.50 5.09 14.15
N LEU A 57 -7.39 4.86 13.46
CA LEU A 57 -6.04 4.87 14.03
C LEU A 57 -5.28 6.13 13.62
N TRP A 58 -4.47 6.66 14.52
CA TRP A 58 -3.71 7.88 14.32
C TRP A 58 -2.28 7.79 14.86
N THR A 59 -1.35 8.39 14.12
CA THR A 59 0.00 8.75 14.63
C THR A 59 0.55 9.95 13.86
N ARG A 60 1.68 10.49 14.34
CA ARG A 60 2.49 11.49 13.63
C ARG A 60 3.90 10.94 13.43
N ALA A 61 4.29 10.75 12.17
CA ALA A 61 5.55 10.14 11.76
C ALA A 61 6.37 11.13 10.93
N ALA A 62 7.02 12.08 11.61
CA ALA A 62 7.77 13.15 10.95
C ALA A 62 9.22 12.74 10.68
N PRO A 63 9.78 13.07 9.50
CA PRO A 63 11.20 12.90 9.24
C PRO A 63 12.00 13.87 10.12
N ALA A 64 13.18 13.45 10.60
CA ALA A 64 14.06 14.31 11.38
C ALA A 64 14.58 15.52 10.58
N THR A 65 14.71 15.37 9.26
CA THR A 65 15.14 16.42 8.34
C THR A 65 14.40 16.35 7.01
N GLY A 66 14.17 17.51 6.39
CA GLY A 66 13.48 17.63 5.11
C GLY A 66 11.96 17.49 5.21
N SER A 67 11.31 17.44 4.04
CA SER A 67 9.85 17.38 3.93
C SER A 67 9.31 16.30 3.01
N ALA A 68 10.18 15.35 2.63
CA ALA A 68 9.78 14.24 1.78
C ALA A 68 8.70 13.37 2.46
N PRO A 69 7.71 12.85 1.69
CA PRO A 69 6.74 11.90 2.22
C PRO A 69 7.39 10.68 2.89
N VAL A 70 6.74 10.19 3.94
CA VAL A 70 7.17 9.02 4.71
C VAL A 70 6.10 7.93 4.58
N GLY A 71 6.47 6.78 4.05
CA GLY A 71 5.61 5.59 4.10
C GLY A 71 5.65 4.99 5.50
N VAL A 72 4.48 4.83 6.11
CA VAL A 72 4.29 4.28 7.47
C VAL A 72 3.48 3.01 7.35
N ALA A 73 4.07 1.88 7.75
CA ALA A 73 3.34 0.63 7.85
C ALA A 73 2.46 0.65 9.10
N TRP A 74 1.30 0.01 9.03
CA TRP A 74 0.38 -0.12 10.16
C TRP A 74 -0.22 -1.52 10.20
N GLU A 75 -0.50 -1.98 11.40
CA GLU A 75 -0.99 -3.33 11.66
C GLU A 75 -2.01 -3.31 12.80
N VAL A 76 -2.99 -4.21 12.71
CA VAL A 76 -3.98 -4.51 13.74
C VAL A 76 -4.00 -6.00 14.00
N SER A 77 -3.98 -6.38 15.28
CA SER A 77 -3.86 -7.76 15.74
C SER A 77 -4.87 -8.06 16.85
N THR A 78 -5.27 -9.32 16.99
CA THR A 78 -6.05 -9.80 18.15
C THR A 78 -5.18 -10.10 19.38
N ASP A 79 -3.85 -10.16 19.22
CA ASP A 79 -2.90 -10.39 20.29
C ASP A 79 -1.80 -9.31 20.32
N GLU A 80 -1.25 -9.08 21.52
CA GLU A 80 -0.20 -8.08 21.78
C GLU A 80 1.15 -8.42 21.11
N GLY A 81 1.38 -9.70 20.81
CA GLY A 81 2.58 -10.17 20.11
C GLY A 81 2.57 -9.88 18.61
N PHE A 82 1.43 -9.46 18.05
CA PHE A 82 1.19 -9.31 16.61
C PHE A 82 1.37 -10.64 15.84
N GLU A 83 1.02 -11.77 16.45
CA GLU A 83 1.07 -13.09 15.81
C GLU A 83 -0.15 -13.34 14.90
N ASN A 84 -1.30 -12.77 15.25
CA ASN A 84 -2.58 -12.92 14.56
C ASN A 84 -3.06 -11.58 14.01
N LEU A 85 -2.46 -11.16 12.89
CA LEU A 85 -2.86 -9.95 12.18
C LEU A 85 -4.24 -10.11 11.54
N VAL A 86 -5.12 -9.14 11.79
CA VAL A 86 -6.44 -9.05 11.15
C VAL A 86 -6.45 -8.05 10.01
N HIS A 87 -5.68 -6.95 10.13
CA HIS A 87 -5.50 -5.96 9.09
C HIS A 87 -4.08 -5.42 9.09
N SER A 88 -3.57 -5.07 7.92
CA SER A 88 -2.31 -4.36 7.78
C SER A 88 -2.29 -3.54 6.49
N GLY A 89 -1.37 -2.59 6.41
CA GLY A 89 -1.17 -1.80 5.21
C GLY A 89 -0.07 -0.77 5.37
N THR A 90 -0.03 0.16 4.42
CA THR A 90 0.86 1.31 4.44
C THR A 90 0.06 2.58 4.20
N ALA A 91 0.40 3.65 4.89
CA ALA A 91 -0.15 4.98 4.71
C ALA A 91 0.98 5.99 4.55
N GLU A 92 0.72 7.09 3.86
CA GLU A 92 1.73 8.11 3.61
C GLU A 92 1.54 9.29 4.57
N ALA A 93 2.60 9.63 5.29
CA ALA A 93 2.71 10.85 6.09
C ALA A 93 3.37 11.93 5.24
N THR A 94 2.66 13.04 5.02
CA THR A 94 3.13 14.15 4.17
C THR A 94 3.18 15.45 4.94
N GLU A 95 4.05 16.38 4.51
CA GLU A 95 4.14 17.72 5.11
C GLU A 95 2.81 18.47 5.10
N ALA A 96 2.00 18.31 4.05
CA ALA A 96 0.69 18.94 3.91
C ALA A 96 -0.30 18.55 5.01
N HIS A 97 -0.08 17.41 5.67
CA HIS A 97 -0.87 16.91 6.78
C HIS A 97 -0.07 16.86 8.09
N ASP A 98 0.99 17.68 8.20
CA ASP A 98 1.91 17.71 9.34
C ASP A 98 2.45 16.32 9.71
N PHE A 99 2.71 15.49 8.69
CA PHE A 99 3.15 14.11 8.82
C PHE A 99 2.26 13.24 9.71
N THR A 100 0.98 13.59 9.81
CA THR A 100 -0.02 12.75 10.49
C THR A 100 -0.55 11.68 9.56
N VAL A 101 -0.79 10.50 10.12
CA VAL A 101 -1.40 9.36 9.46
C VAL A 101 -2.75 9.11 10.11
N LYS A 102 -3.77 8.89 9.29
CA LYS A 102 -5.10 8.48 9.71
C LYS A 102 -5.53 7.26 8.91
N VAL A 103 -5.81 6.15 9.60
CA VAL A 103 -6.25 4.91 8.97
C VAL A 103 -7.65 4.58 9.47
N ASP A 104 -8.60 4.42 8.55
CA ASP A 104 -9.94 3.93 8.84
C ASP A 104 -9.95 2.40 8.73
N VAL A 105 -9.93 1.71 9.87
CA VAL A 105 -9.95 0.24 9.92
C VAL A 105 -11.39 -0.24 10.01
N ARG A 106 -11.76 -1.19 9.15
CA ARG A 106 -13.12 -1.73 9.00
C ARG A 106 -13.13 -3.24 8.98
N GLY A 107 -14.28 -3.85 9.27
CA GLY A 107 -14.46 -5.30 9.30
C GLY A 107 -14.02 -5.95 10.61
N LEU A 108 -13.91 -5.18 11.69
CA LEU A 108 -13.59 -5.69 13.03
C LEU A 108 -14.82 -6.35 13.67
N ALA A 109 -14.58 -7.30 14.58
CA ALA A 109 -15.65 -7.88 15.38
C ALA A 109 -16.08 -6.91 16.50
N PRO A 110 -17.39 -6.73 16.74
CA PRO A 110 -17.88 -5.85 17.81
C PRO A 110 -17.53 -6.40 19.20
N GLY A 111 -17.24 -5.50 20.15
CA GLY A 111 -17.00 -5.86 21.55
C GLY A 111 -15.69 -6.63 21.79
N GLN A 112 -14.76 -6.59 20.82
CA GLN A 112 -13.46 -7.27 20.87
C GLN A 112 -12.35 -6.25 21.09
N SER A 113 -11.38 -6.60 21.94
CA SER A 113 -10.14 -5.84 22.09
C SER A 113 -9.15 -6.19 20.98
N TYR A 114 -8.47 -5.16 20.46
CA TYR A 114 -7.44 -5.28 19.45
C TYR A 114 -6.20 -4.48 19.85
N TYR A 115 -5.05 -4.87 19.30
CA TYR A 115 -3.77 -4.19 19.42
C TYR A 115 -3.40 -3.60 18.07
N TYR A 116 -2.73 -2.45 18.07
CA TYR A 116 -2.30 -1.79 16.83
C TYR A 116 -0.91 -1.16 16.99
N ARG A 117 -0.16 -1.08 15.88
CA ARG A 117 1.15 -0.42 15.84
C ARG A 117 1.41 0.22 14.49
N PHE A 118 2.36 1.15 14.49
CA PHE A 118 2.90 1.79 13.30
C PHE A 118 4.41 1.52 13.22
N GLN A 119 4.95 1.41 12.01
CA GLN A 119 6.37 1.12 11.74
C GLN A 119 6.90 2.01 10.62
#